data_AF-A0A7C4RFF9-F1
#
_entry.id   AF-A0A7C4RFF9-F1
#
_cell.length_a   1.000
_cell.length_b   1.000
_cell.length_c   1.000
_cell.angle_alpha   90.00
_cell.angle_beta   90.00
_cell.angle_gamma   90.00
#
_symmetry.space_group_name_H-M   'P 1'
#
loop_
_entity.id
_entity.type
_entity.pdbx_description
1 polymer ?
#
loop_
_entity_poly.entity_id
_entity_poly.type
_entity_poly.pdbx_seq_one_letter_code
_entity_poly.pdbx_strand_id
1 'polypeptide(L)'
;MKSTITLKLSEKWDILEDFDGNYYILNLENGDYYEIDSMKFKFLSLLDGKRTLEEIINIIAQNFPKNKISDKNLGDFLEEGLIKGFLKKCFI
;
A
#
# COMPACT_ATOMS: atom_id res chain seq x y z
N MET A 1 17.74 10.11 6.56
CA MET A 1 16.81 10.24 5.42
C MET A 1 15.82 11.33 5.78
N LYS A 2 15.63 12.35 4.94
CA LYS A 2 14.51 13.28 5.11
C LYS A 2 13.37 12.65 4.29
N SER A 3 12.21 12.44 4.89
CA SER A 3 11.02 11.88 4.23
C SER A 3 9.78 12.53 4.83
N THR A 4 8.69 12.52 4.09
CA THR A 4 7.40 13.06 4.56
C THR A 4 6.46 11.90 4.82
N ILE A 5 5.72 11.94 5.94
CA ILE A 5 4.61 11.00 6.17
C ILE A 5 3.49 11.36 5.21
N THR A 6 3.16 10.44 4.31
CA THR A 6 2.19 10.66 3.24
C THR A 6 0.83 10.03 3.59
N LEU A 7 0.82 8.90 4.31
CA LEU A 7 -0.41 8.22 4.69
C LEU A 7 -0.22 7.49 6.02
N LYS A 8 -1.20 7.53 6.93
CA LYS A 8 -1.25 6.63 8.10
C LYS A 8 -2.07 5.40 7.76
N LEU A 9 -1.49 4.21 7.87
CA LEU A 9 -2.20 2.94 7.63
C LEU A 9 -2.83 2.41 8.92
N SER A 10 -2.11 2.52 10.04
CA SER A 10 -2.58 2.10 11.35
C SER A 10 -1.79 2.82 12.45
N GLU A 11 -2.01 2.47 13.72
CA GLU A 11 -1.22 3.00 14.84
C GLU A 11 0.27 2.67 14.75
N LYS A 12 0.61 1.58 14.05
CA LYS A 12 1.97 1.02 13.99
C LYS A 12 2.63 1.20 12.62
N TRP A 13 1.88 1.63 11.62
CA TRP A 13 2.32 1.60 10.22
C TRP A 13 1.99 2.90 9.52
N ASP A 14 3.02 3.53 8.97
CA ASP A 14 2.93 4.74 8.15
C ASP A 14 3.50 4.49 6.76
N ILE A 15 3.02 5.23 5.77
CA ILE A 15 3.66 5.33 4.45
C ILE A 15 4.44 6.63 4.36
N LEU A 16 5.67 6.51 3.90
CA LEU A 16 6.58 7.62 3.64
C LEU A 16 6.85 7.75 2.16
N GLU A 17 7.07 8.99 1.73
CA GLU A 17 7.66 9.33 0.43
C GLU A 17 9.01 10.02 0.70
N ASP A 18 10.07 9.56 0.02
CA ASP A 18 11.36 10.24 0.03
C ASP A 18 11.43 11.37 -1.03
N PHE A 19 12.57 12.05 -1.13
CA PHE A 19 12.73 13.15 -2.09
C PHE A 19 12.95 12.68 -3.54
N ASP A 20 13.23 11.39 -3.73
CA ASP A 20 13.43 10.78 -5.04
C ASP A 20 12.12 10.19 -5.60
N GLY A 21 11.02 10.25 -4.83
CA GLY A 21 9.70 9.75 -5.19
C GLY A 21 9.50 8.25 -4.93
N ASN A 22 10.35 7.65 -4.08
CA ASN A 22 10.19 6.28 -3.63
C ASN A 22 9.24 6.22 -2.43
N TYR A 23 8.46 5.14 -2.35
CA TYR A 23 7.47 4.94 -1.30
C TYR A 23 7.89 3.81 -0.36
N TYR A 24 7.66 4.01 0.94
CA TYR A 24 8.03 3.03 1.97
C TYR A 24 6.90 2.82 2.96
N ILE A 25 6.66 1.57 3.34
CA ILE A 25 5.83 1.21 4.50
C ILE A 25 6.77 1.10 5.71
N LEU A 26 6.64 1.99 6.69
CA LEU A 26 7.44 2.03 7.91
C LEU A 26 6.66 1.43 9.09
N ASN A 27 7.26 0.49 9.80
CA ASN A 27 6.83 0.04 11.10
C ASN A 27 7.37 0.98 12.19
N LEU A 28 6.48 1.66 12.90
CA LEU A 28 6.81 2.62 13.93
C LEU A 28 7.29 1.97 15.25
N GLU A 29 7.04 0.68 15.45
CA GLU A 29 7.43 -0.02 16.68
C GLU A 29 8.90 -0.45 16.66
N ASN A 30 9.37 -0.96 15.53
CA ASN A 30 10.71 -1.52 15.41
C ASN A 30 11.61 -0.80 14.39
N GLY A 31 11.07 0.13 13.60
CA GLY A 31 11.81 0.88 12.58
C GLY A 31 12.04 0.12 11.27
N ASP A 32 11.48 -1.08 11.11
CA ASP A 32 11.57 -1.83 9.86
C ASP A 32 10.80 -1.10 8.77
N TYR A 33 11.31 -1.16 7.54
CA TYR A 33 10.63 -0.57 6.39
C TYR A 33 10.69 -1.48 5.16
N TYR A 34 9.71 -1.28 4.28
CA TYR A 34 9.60 -1.99 3.01
C TYR A 34 9.36 -0.99 1.90
N GLU A 35 10.17 -1.05 0.86
CA GLU A 35 9.95 -0.26 -0.35
C GLU A 35 8.75 -0.81 -1.12
N ILE A 36 7.89 0.08 -1.58
CA ILE A 36 6.74 -0.23 -2.41
C ILE A 36 6.77 0.64 -3.67
N ASP A 37 6.22 0.12 -4.75
CA ASP A 37 6.08 0.90 -5.98
C ASP A 37 4.88 1.86 -5.90
N SER A 38 4.81 2.76 -6.88
CA SER A 38 3.72 3.73 -6.99
C SER A 38 2.33 3.11 -7.15
N MET A 39 2.24 1.88 -7.66
CA MET A 39 0.96 1.18 -7.78
C MET A 39 0.47 0.71 -6.41
N LYS A 40 1.34 0.05 -5.64
CA LYS A 40 1.04 -0.41 -4.27
C LYS A 40 0.74 0.78 -3.36
N PHE A 41 1.48 1.88 -3.50
CA PHE A 41 1.16 3.13 -2.80
C PHE A 41 -0.25 3.63 -3.16
N LYS A 42 -0.56 3.72 -4.45
CA LYS A 42 -1.88 4.16 -4.89
C LYS A 42 -2.95 3.23 -4.35
N PHE A 43 -2.77 1.91 -4.41
CA PHE A 43 -3.71 0.93 -3.88
C PHE A 43 -4.01 1.19 -2.39
N LEU A 44 -2.96 1.32 -1.57
CA LEU A 44 -3.09 1.60 -0.14
C LEU A 44 -3.79 2.95 0.13
N SER A 45 -3.54 3.97 -0.68
CA SER A 45 -4.21 5.28 -0.56
C SER A 45 -5.73 5.23 -0.81
N LEU A 46 -6.23 4.16 -1.44
CA LEU A 46 -7.64 3.98 -1.76
C LEU A 46 -8.35 3.06 -0.74
N LEU A 47 -7.63 2.44 0.20
CA LEU A 47 -8.20 1.63 1.29
C LEU A 47 -8.80 2.51 2.39
N ASP A 48 -9.79 3.31 2.03
CA ASP A 48 -10.48 4.24 2.93
C ASP A 48 -11.73 3.66 3.58
N GLY A 49 -12.03 2.38 3.33
CA GLY A 49 -13.23 1.69 3.80
C GLY A 49 -14.53 2.15 3.12
N LYS A 50 -14.46 3.02 2.11
CA LYS A 50 -15.63 3.50 1.35
C LYS A 50 -15.84 2.75 0.05
N ARG A 51 -14.78 2.14 -0.47
CA ARG A 51 -14.74 1.45 -1.76
C ARG A 51 -14.49 -0.03 -1.57
N THR A 52 -15.09 -0.85 -2.43
CA THR A 52 -14.81 -2.29 -2.47
C THR A 52 -13.42 -2.54 -3.08
N LEU A 53 -12.86 -3.72 -2.83
CA LEU A 53 -11.61 -4.13 -3.48
C LEU A 53 -11.72 -4.08 -5.01
N GLU A 54 -12.85 -4.50 -5.58
CA GLU A 54 -13.09 -4.47 -7.02
C GLU A 54 -13.06 -3.03 -7.58
N GLU A 55 -13.69 -2.08 -6.90
CA GLU A 55 -13.66 -0.67 -7.29
C GLU A 55 -12.24 -0.10 -7.21
N ILE A 56 -11.49 -0.45 -6.17
CA ILE A 56 -10.09 -0.03 -6.03
C ILE A 56 -9.25 -0.60 -7.17
N ILE A 57 -9.37 -1.90 -7.46
CA ILE A 57 -8.64 -2.57 -8.56
C ILE A 57 -8.98 -1.90 -9.89
N ASN A 58 -10.25 -1.59 -10.14
CA ASN A 58 -10.67 -0.90 -11.35
C ASN A 58 -10.06 0.51 -11.48
N ILE A 59 -9.98 1.28 -10.38
CA ILE A 59 -9.31 2.58 -10.37
C ILE A 59 -7.80 2.43 -10.65
N ILE A 60 -7.15 1.43 -10.06
CA ILE A 60 -5.73 1.16 -10.30
C ILE A 60 -5.51 0.75 -11.77
N ALA A 61 -6.39 -0.08 -12.34
CA ALA A 61 -6.34 -0.52 -13.73
C ALA A 61 -6.54 0.60 -14.76
N GLN A 62 -7.16 1.71 -14.37
CA GLN A 62 -7.25 2.91 -15.22
C GLN A 62 -5.97 3.75 -15.21
N ASN A 63 -5.20 3.70 -14.11
CA ASN A 63 -4.01 4.53 -13.92
C ASN A 63 -2.69 3.81 -14.23
N PHE A 64 -2.71 2.47 -14.28
CA PHE A 64 -1.52 1.65 -14.53
C PHE A 64 -1.81 0.61 -15.63
N PRO A 65 -0.81 0.26 -16.45
CA PRO A 65 -1.01 -0.70 -17.52
C PRO A 65 -1.37 -2.09 -16.98
N LYS A 66 -2.32 -2.76 -17.64
CA LYS A 66 -2.89 -4.05 -17.20
C LYS A 66 -1.86 -5.16 -16.94
N ASN A 67 -0.71 -5.13 -17.62
CA ASN A 67 0.35 -6.13 -17.43
C ASN A 67 1.06 -6.02 -16.07
N LYS A 68 0.95 -4.89 -15.37
CA LYS A 68 1.48 -4.74 -14.02
C LYS A 68 0.51 -5.22 -12.94
N ILE A 69 -0.79 -5.17 -13.23
CA ILE A 69 -1.86 -5.56 -12.31
C ILE A 69 -2.28 -6.98 -12.67
N SER A 70 -1.52 -7.96 -12.17
CA SER A 70 -2.01 -9.33 -12.16
C SER A 70 -2.71 -9.60 -10.82
N ASP A 71 -3.79 -10.37 -10.85
CA ASP A 71 -4.49 -10.80 -9.63
C ASP A 71 -3.52 -11.46 -8.64
N LYS A 72 -2.48 -12.14 -9.16
CA LYS A 72 -1.40 -12.71 -8.38
C LYS A 72 -0.55 -11.65 -7.66
N ASN A 73 -0.08 -10.61 -8.34
CA ASN A 73 0.76 -9.58 -7.73
C ASN A 73 0.03 -8.83 -6.60
N LEU A 74 -1.24 -8.47 -6.84
CA LEU A 74 -2.07 -7.83 -5.81
C LEU A 74 -2.43 -8.80 -4.68
N GLY A 75 -2.75 -10.06 -5.00
CA GLY A 75 -3.04 -11.10 -4.02
C GLY A 75 -1.85 -11.35 -3.08
N ASP A 76 -0.65 -11.55 -3.65
CA ASP A 76 0.59 -11.75 -2.89
C ASP A 76 0.88 -10.55 -1.98
N PHE A 77 0.65 -9.32 -2.46
CA PHE A 77 0.83 -8.10 -1.67
C PHE A 77 -0.19 -7.96 -0.53
N LEU A 78 -1.45 -8.30 -0.77
CA LEU A 78 -2.49 -8.30 0.27
C LEU A 78 -2.20 -9.33 1.35
N GLU A 79 -1.80 -10.53 0.96
CA GLU A 79 -1.42 -11.60 1.88
C GLU A 79 -0.21 -11.20 2.72
N GLU A 80 0.83 -10.64 2.09
CA GLU A 80 2.00 -10.11 2.79
C GLU A 80 1.60 -9.02 3.80
N GLY A 81 0.71 -8.11 3.42
CA GLY A 81 0.22 -7.06 4.30
C GLY A 81 -0.58 -7.55 5.49
N LEU A 82 -1.35 -8.63 5.32
CA LEU A 82 -2.02 -9.31 6.43
C LEU A 82 -1.03 -10.02 7.37
N ILE A 83 -0.05 -10.73 6.82
CA ILE A 83 0.97 -11.46 7.59
C ILE A 83 1.82 -10.49 8.40
N LYS A 84 2.26 -9.38 7.78
CA LYS A 84 3.04 -8.33 8.44
C LYS A 84 2.19 -7.44 9.35
N GLY A 85 0.87 -7.44 9.17
CA GLY A 85 -0.07 -6.72 10.03
C GLY A 85 -0.23 -5.23 9.72
N PHE A 86 0.23 -4.76 8.55
CA PHE A 86 -0.06 -3.39 8.08
C PHE A 86 -1.43 -3.28 7.39
N LEU A 87 -2.04 -4.42 7.00
CA LEU A 87 -3.43 -4.52 6.60
C LEU A 87 -4.25 -5.24 7.67
N LYS A 88 -5.49 -4.81 7.87
CA LYS A 88 -6.46 -5.52 8.71
C LYS A 88 -7.40 -6.37 7.85
N LYS A 89 -7.82 -7.51 8.38
CA LYS A 89 -8.72 -8.47 7.71
C LYS A 89 -10.08 -7.88 7.30
N CYS A 90 -10.48 -6.73 7.86
CA CYS A 90 -11.72 -6.02 7.51
C CYS A 90 -11.64 -5.24 6.17
N PHE A 91 -10.46 -5.15 5.56
CA PHE A 91 -10.26 -4.46 4.28
C PHE A 91 -10.26 -5.41 3.07
N ILE A 92 -10.52 -6.71 3.29
CA ILE A 92 -10.58 -7.76 2.26
C ILE A 92 -11.94 -8.44 2.27
#